data_AF-A0AB35U6E4-F1
#
_entry.id   AF-A0AB35U6E4-F1
#
_cell.length_a   1.000
_cell.length_b   1.000
_cell.length_c   1.000
_cell.angle_alpha   90.00
_cell.angle_beta   90.00
_cell.angle_gamma   90.00
#
_symmetry.space_group_name_H-M   'P 1'
#
loop_
_entity.id
_entity.type
_entity.pdbx_description
1 polymer ?
#
loop_
_entity_poly.entity_id
_entity_poly.type
_entity_poly.pdbx_seq_one_letter_code
_entity_poly.pdbx_strand_id
1 'polypeptide(L)'
;MKLPLQYQISEYDCGPTSLRNAMAFLMEREKMPQEVLCAIMNICLDGYHAHGTREPVSVHGTSDDAMMTFAGKFNDIAKKDHLPYHVDVVLDTDVNTHNALIQNALHNGGAVVAKVMVDVAHYVLMTGEKDDTVRLFDPYIPEKPYHHEGVTWTYDHPHSYNVEVKADYMDRNDTEWWSFGKMDERIALVFNRDA
;
A
#
# COMPACT_ATOMS: atom_id res chain seq x y z
N MET A 1 -4.62 20.56 5.58
CA MET A 1 -3.30 20.37 4.89
C MET A 1 -2.98 18.89 4.74
N LYS A 2 -2.37 18.45 3.62
CA LYS A 2 -1.85 17.08 3.46
C LYS A 2 -0.61 16.84 4.34
N LEU A 3 -0.46 15.63 4.87
CA LEU A 3 0.65 15.23 5.73
C LEU A 3 1.81 14.69 4.88
N PRO A 4 3.08 14.81 5.34
CA PRO A 4 4.15 13.99 4.80
C PRO A 4 3.82 12.51 5.02
N LEU A 5 4.19 11.68 4.05
CA LEU A 5 4.11 10.24 4.15
C LEU A 5 5.18 9.73 5.13
N GLN A 6 4.89 8.60 5.76
CA GLN A 6 5.59 8.12 6.94
C GLN A 6 6.29 6.80 6.64
N TYR A 7 7.46 6.64 7.22
CA TYR A 7 8.18 5.38 7.22
C TYR A 7 7.67 4.46 8.32
N GLN A 8 7.80 3.16 8.11
CA GLN A 8 7.45 2.16 9.11
C GLN A 8 8.42 2.23 10.30
N ILE A 9 7.95 1.80 11.46
CA ILE A 9 8.75 1.87 12.70
C ILE A 9 9.47 0.54 12.96
N SER A 10 8.91 -0.57 12.50
CA SER A 10 9.37 -1.94 12.72
C SER A 10 9.44 -2.71 11.41
N GLU A 11 9.93 -3.94 11.43
CA GLU A 11 9.92 -4.84 10.27
C GLU A 11 8.52 -5.40 9.93
N TYR A 12 7.49 -5.07 10.73
CA TYR A 12 6.20 -5.78 10.69
C TYR A 12 4.99 -4.84 10.54
N ASP A 13 5.19 -3.52 10.37
CA ASP A 13 4.11 -2.53 10.29
C ASP A 13 3.99 -1.83 8.93
N CYS A 14 4.48 -2.45 7.85
CA CYS A 14 4.36 -1.92 6.50
C CYS A 14 2.89 -1.77 6.05
N GLY A 15 2.03 -2.75 6.34
CA GLY A 15 0.59 -2.71 6.04
C GLY A 15 -0.13 -1.51 6.66
N PRO A 16 -0.16 -1.36 8.00
CA PRO A 16 -0.80 -0.22 8.64
C PRO A 16 -0.13 1.11 8.27
N THR A 17 1.19 1.14 8.05
CA THR A 17 1.88 2.36 7.62
C THR A 17 1.44 2.78 6.21
N SER A 18 1.38 1.87 5.26
CA SER A 18 0.95 2.14 3.89
C SER A 18 -0.52 2.55 3.81
N LEU A 19 -1.40 1.96 4.63
CA LEU A 19 -2.79 2.42 4.76
C LEU A 19 -2.88 3.83 5.35
N ARG A 20 -2.10 4.15 6.40
CA ARG A 20 -2.05 5.50 6.96
C ARG A 20 -1.51 6.52 5.96
N ASN A 21 -0.53 6.12 5.14
CA ASN A 21 -0.02 6.94 4.05
C ASN A 21 -1.06 7.15 2.96
N ALA A 22 -1.85 6.13 2.59
CA ALA A 22 -2.96 6.29 1.66
C ALA A 22 -3.94 7.36 2.17
N MET A 23 -4.27 7.31 3.45
CA MET A 23 -5.14 8.31 4.06
C MET A 23 -4.50 9.71 4.05
N ALA A 24 -3.23 9.83 4.43
CA ALA A 24 -2.49 11.10 4.38
C ALA A 24 -2.40 11.70 2.96
N PHE A 25 -2.35 10.83 1.94
CA PHE A 25 -2.32 11.22 0.54
C PHE A 25 -3.69 11.66 0.03
N LEU A 26 -4.75 10.91 0.37
CA LEU A 26 -6.10 11.10 -0.18
C LEU A 26 -6.87 12.26 0.48
N MET A 27 -6.62 12.56 1.75
CA MET A 27 -7.39 13.56 2.49
C MET A 27 -6.54 14.54 3.29
N GLU A 28 -7.14 15.69 3.55
CA GLU A 28 -6.56 16.68 4.45
C GLU A 28 -6.67 16.21 5.90
N ARG A 29 -5.69 16.57 6.73
CA ARG A 29 -5.62 16.20 8.15
C ARG A 29 -6.93 16.46 8.90
N GLU A 30 -7.58 17.57 8.61
CA GLU A 30 -8.81 18.05 9.25
C GLU A 30 -10.03 17.19 8.90
N LYS A 31 -9.96 16.40 7.82
CA LYS A 31 -11.03 15.51 7.35
C LYS A 31 -10.81 14.06 7.76
N MET A 32 -9.72 13.74 8.45
CA MET A 32 -9.35 12.37 8.82
C MET A 32 -10.31 11.80 9.87
N PRO A 33 -11.11 10.76 9.56
CA PRO A 33 -11.95 10.14 10.56
C PRO A 33 -11.09 9.32 11.52
N GLN A 34 -11.22 9.59 12.81
CA GLN A 34 -10.53 8.82 13.86
C GLN A 34 -10.82 7.31 13.77
N GLU A 35 -12.01 6.93 13.32
CA GLU A 35 -12.40 5.51 13.19
C GLU A 35 -11.61 4.78 12.11
N VAL A 36 -11.21 5.48 11.03
CA VAL A 36 -10.33 4.89 10.01
C VAL A 36 -8.97 4.58 10.63
N LEU A 37 -8.40 5.51 11.41
CA LEU A 37 -7.13 5.28 12.11
C LEU A 37 -7.23 4.11 13.10
N CYS A 38 -8.32 4.04 13.87
CA CYS A 38 -8.58 2.91 14.77
C CYS A 38 -8.71 1.59 14.01
N ALA A 39 -9.40 1.58 12.86
CA ALA A 39 -9.55 0.39 12.03
C ALA A 39 -8.19 -0.10 11.53
N ILE A 40 -7.34 0.79 11.00
CA ILE A 40 -6.00 0.43 10.55
C ILE A 40 -5.19 -0.22 11.67
N MET A 41 -5.10 0.44 12.84
CA MET A 41 -4.24 -0.05 13.93
C MET A 41 -4.74 -1.34 14.57
N ASN A 42 -6.07 -1.55 14.63
CA ASN A 42 -6.64 -2.72 15.28
C ASN A 42 -6.79 -3.92 14.35
N ILE A 43 -6.97 -3.70 13.05
CA ILE A 43 -7.18 -4.79 12.07
C ILE A 43 -5.85 -5.26 11.50
N CYS A 44 -4.92 -4.35 11.19
CA CYS A 44 -3.74 -4.67 10.36
C CYS A 44 -2.48 -5.03 11.17
N LEU A 45 -2.58 -5.14 12.49
CA LEU A 45 -1.54 -5.68 13.39
C LEU A 45 -1.96 -7.07 13.90
N ASP A 46 -2.33 -7.94 12.97
CA ASP A 46 -2.94 -9.25 13.21
C ASP A 46 -1.96 -10.43 13.14
N GLY A 47 -0.77 -10.21 12.58
CA GLY A 47 0.25 -11.23 12.48
C GLY A 47 0.86 -11.60 13.83
N TYR A 48 0.65 -12.84 14.26
CA TYR A 48 1.37 -13.43 15.40
C TYR A 48 1.77 -14.88 15.11
N HIS A 49 2.99 -15.25 15.50
CA HIS A 49 3.39 -16.65 15.52
C HIS A 49 2.69 -17.41 16.65
N ALA A 50 2.49 -18.71 16.46
CA ALA A 50 1.99 -19.57 17.53
C ALA A 50 2.93 -19.57 18.74
N HIS A 51 2.35 -19.58 19.94
CA HIS A 51 3.10 -19.75 21.18
C HIS A 51 3.89 -21.07 21.17
N GLY A 52 5.15 -21.02 21.62
CA GLY A 52 6.04 -22.19 21.67
C GLY A 52 6.87 -22.42 20.40
N THR A 53 6.77 -21.53 19.41
CA THR A 53 7.74 -21.46 18.31
C THR A 53 9.09 -20.87 18.79
N ARG A 54 10.15 -21.05 17.98
CA ARG A 54 11.47 -20.46 18.27
C ARG A 54 11.52 -18.96 18.03
N GLU A 55 10.62 -18.44 17.20
CA GLU A 55 10.51 -17.02 16.90
C GLU A 55 9.69 -16.29 17.97
N PRO A 56 9.94 -14.99 18.21
CA PRO A 56 9.05 -14.18 19.03
C PRO A 56 7.60 -14.21 18.51
N VAL A 57 6.63 -14.08 19.41
CA VAL A 57 5.21 -14.16 19.05
C VAL A 57 4.77 -13.00 18.15
N SER A 58 5.34 -11.81 18.33
CA SER A 58 4.93 -10.55 17.68
C SER A 58 5.83 -10.14 16.50
N VAL A 59 6.23 -11.09 15.66
CA VAL A 59 7.14 -10.86 14.51
C VAL A 59 6.52 -11.39 13.22
N HIS A 60 5.31 -10.94 12.92
CA HIS A 60 4.62 -11.27 11.68
C HIS A 60 3.87 -10.04 11.18
N GLY A 61 3.98 -9.78 9.87
CA GLY A 61 3.37 -8.60 9.24
C GLY A 61 1.85 -8.71 9.14
N THR A 62 1.26 -7.76 8.42
CA THR A 62 -0.18 -7.73 8.12
C THR A 62 -0.57 -8.85 7.16
N SER A 63 -1.65 -9.57 7.47
CA SER A 63 -2.20 -10.59 6.55
C SER A 63 -3.04 -9.97 5.43
N ASP A 64 -3.23 -10.72 4.35
CA ASP A 64 -4.14 -10.33 3.26
C ASP A 64 -5.59 -10.26 3.76
N ASP A 65 -5.99 -11.16 4.69
CA ASP A 65 -7.31 -11.16 5.33
C ASP A 65 -7.56 -9.88 6.12
N ALA A 66 -6.55 -9.36 6.82
CA ALA A 66 -6.64 -8.08 7.50
C ALA A 66 -6.81 -6.92 6.52
N MET A 67 -6.11 -6.93 5.38
CA MET A 67 -6.28 -5.91 4.34
C MET A 67 -7.69 -5.95 3.74
N MET A 68 -8.22 -7.13 3.42
CA MET A 68 -9.60 -7.29 2.93
C MET A 68 -10.63 -6.85 3.98
N THR A 69 -10.42 -7.22 5.24
CA THR A 69 -11.29 -6.81 6.36
C THR A 69 -11.27 -5.29 6.53
N PHE A 70 -10.10 -4.66 6.41
CA PHE A 70 -9.98 -3.21 6.43
C PHE A 70 -10.74 -2.56 5.27
N ALA A 71 -10.63 -3.08 4.04
CA ALA A 71 -11.35 -2.53 2.88
C ALA A 71 -12.86 -2.46 3.11
N GLY A 72 -13.45 -3.55 3.62
CA GLY A 72 -14.86 -3.58 4.01
C GLY A 72 -15.19 -2.56 5.10
N LYS A 73 -14.38 -2.52 6.17
CA LYS A 73 -14.56 -1.58 7.28
C LYS A 73 -14.43 -0.12 6.83
N PHE A 74 -13.51 0.18 5.91
CA PHE A 74 -13.34 1.51 5.34
C PHE A 74 -14.58 1.93 4.57
N ASN A 75 -15.13 1.05 3.72
CA ASN A 75 -16.35 1.36 2.96
C ASN A 75 -17.56 1.62 3.88
N ASP A 76 -17.69 0.89 4.98
CA ASP A 76 -18.73 1.16 5.99
C ASP A 76 -18.55 2.55 6.63
N ILE A 77 -17.33 2.92 6.99
CA ILE A 77 -17.02 4.24 7.54
C ILE A 77 -17.27 5.32 6.49
N ALA A 78 -16.80 5.12 5.25
CA ALA A 78 -16.95 6.06 4.15
C ALA A 78 -18.41 6.38 3.87
N LYS A 79 -19.26 5.35 3.84
CA LYS A 79 -20.70 5.51 3.69
C LYS A 79 -21.33 6.28 4.85
N LYS A 80 -20.94 5.96 6.09
CA LYS A 80 -21.48 6.58 7.31
C LYS A 80 -21.08 8.06 7.44
N ASP A 81 -19.82 8.37 7.14
CA ASP A 81 -19.23 9.70 7.33
C ASP A 81 -19.22 10.53 6.03
N HIS A 82 -19.84 10.02 4.96
CA HIS A 82 -19.92 10.64 3.64
C HIS A 82 -18.54 11.02 3.05
N LEU A 83 -17.57 10.12 3.18
CA LEU A 83 -16.27 10.28 2.54
C LEU A 83 -16.42 10.11 1.03
N PRO A 84 -15.73 10.91 0.20
CA PRO A 84 -15.85 10.86 -1.25
C PRO A 84 -14.95 9.76 -1.85
N TYR A 85 -14.76 8.64 -1.14
CA TYR A 85 -13.86 7.58 -1.53
C TYR A 85 -14.47 6.22 -1.20
N HIS A 86 -14.23 5.24 -2.06
CA HIS A 86 -14.46 3.81 -1.80
C HIS A 86 -13.19 3.01 -2.08
N VAL A 87 -13.15 1.79 -1.56
CA VAL A 87 -12.05 0.85 -1.74
C VAL A 87 -12.55 -0.42 -2.40
N ASP A 88 -11.92 -0.76 -3.52
CA ASP A 88 -12.03 -2.08 -4.15
C ASP A 88 -10.83 -2.94 -3.78
N VAL A 89 -11.05 -4.25 -3.70
CA VAL A 89 -9.97 -5.24 -3.56
C VAL A 89 -9.76 -5.91 -4.91
N VAL A 90 -8.53 -5.86 -5.40
CA VAL A 90 -8.07 -6.57 -6.60
C VAL A 90 -7.12 -7.68 -6.15
N LEU A 91 -7.29 -8.88 -6.70
CA LEU A 91 -6.57 -10.08 -6.30
C LEU A 91 -5.89 -10.74 -7.50
N ASP A 92 -4.91 -11.57 -7.20
CA ASP A 92 -4.29 -12.50 -8.11
C ASP A 92 -3.79 -11.85 -9.42
N THR A 93 -4.07 -12.47 -10.57
CA THR A 93 -3.67 -11.99 -11.89
C THR A 93 -4.27 -10.63 -12.26
N ASP A 94 -5.36 -10.22 -11.61
CA ASP A 94 -5.97 -8.91 -11.85
C ASP A 94 -5.15 -7.78 -11.23
N VAL A 95 -4.23 -8.08 -10.32
CA VAL A 95 -3.23 -7.12 -9.83
C VAL A 95 -2.09 -7.00 -10.85
N ASN A 96 -2.25 -6.01 -11.73
CA ASN A 96 -1.25 -5.59 -12.70
C ASN A 96 -1.43 -4.10 -13.04
N THR A 97 -0.39 -3.47 -13.58
CA THR A 97 -0.38 -2.03 -13.92
C THR A 97 -1.34 -1.65 -15.05
N HIS A 98 -1.83 -2.63 -15.81
CA HIS A 98 -2.82 -2.43 -16.87
C HIS A 98 -4.27 -2.61 -16.41
N ASN A 99 -4.50 -2.95 -15.13
CA ASN A 99 -5.85 -3.11 -14.60
C ASN A 99 -6.58 -1.75 -14.60
N ALA A 100 -7.78 -1.72 -15.19
CA ALA A 100 -8.54 -0.47 -15.34
C ALA A 100 -8.89 0.21 -14.01
N LEU A 101 -9.16 -0.54 -12.93
CA LEU A 101 -9.44 0.05 -11.61
C LEU A 101 -8.19 0.70 -11.03
N ILE A 102 -7.04 0.02 -11.12
CA ILE A 102 -5.74 0.54 -10.68
C ILE A 102 -5.39 1.80 -11.47
N GLN A 103 -5.43 1.75 -12.80
CA GLN A 103 -5.11 2.91 -13.65
C GLN A 103 -6.05 4.09 -13.38
N ASN A 104 -7.36 3.83 -13.24
CA ASN A 104 -8.31 4.90 -12.95
C ASN A 104 -8.02 5.57 -11.61
N ALA A 105 -7.68 4.81 -10.57
CA ALA A 105 -7.30 5.39 -9.28
C ALA A 105 -6.05 6.26 -9.40
N LEU A 106 -4.99 5.74 -10.02
CA LEU A 106 -3.70 6.43 -10.16
C LEU A 106 -3.80 7.70 -11.02
N HIS A 107 -4.69 7.74 -12.01
CA HIS A 107 -4.89 8.91 -12.88
C HIS A 107 -5.89 9.95 -12.33
N ASN A 108 -6.86 9.55 -11.51
CA ASN A 108 -7.97 10.42 -11.10
C ASN A 108 -7.91 10.86 -9.62
N GLY A 109 -6.70 10.89 -9.05
CA GLY A 109 -6.48 11.36 -7.67
C GLY A 109 -6.92 10.38 -6.59
N GLY A 110 -7.06 9.10 -6.95
CA GLY A 110 -7.10 7.96 -6.04
C GLY A 110 -5.69 7.49 -5.66
N ALA A 111 -5.61 6.32 -5.05
CA ALA A 111 -4.34 5.68 -4.67
C ALA A 111 -4.51 4.17 -4.56
N VAL A 112 -3.41 3.43 -4.58
CA VAL A 112 -3.44 1.97 -4.45
C VAL A 112 -2.47 1.53 -3.36
N VAL A 113 -2.93 0.74 -2.40
CA VAL A 113 -2.04 0.04 -1.47
C VAL A 113 -1.86 -1.38 -1.98
N ALA A 114 -0.66 -1.71 -2.44
CA ALA A 114 -0.37 -2.98 -3.10
C ALA A 114 0.68 -3.76 -2.32
N LYS A 115 0.54 -5.09 -2.36
CA LYS A 115 1.59 -6.00 -1.93
C LYS A 115 2.61 -6.17 -3.05
N VAL A 116 3.88 -6.01 -2.71
CA VAL A 116 5.04 -6.15 -3.58
C VAL A 116 6.12 -6.95 -2.86
N MET A 117 7.22 -7.25 -3.56
CA MET A 117 8.37 -7.94 -2.98
C MET A 117 9.45 -6.93 -2.56
N VAL A 118 10.02 -7.09 -1.37
CA VAL A 118 11.22 -6.38 -0.89
C VAL A 118 11.98 -7.39 -0.01
N ASP A 119 12.63 -8.37 -0.66
CA ASP A 119 13.11 -9.65 -0.10
C ASP A 119 12.00 -10.58 0.47
N VAL A 120 10.99 -10.00 1.10
CA VAL A 120 9.77 -10.61 1.61
C VAL A 120 8.54 -9.86 1.08
N ALA A 121 7.35 -10.40 1.30
CA ALA A 121 6.12 -9.70 0.97
C ALA A 121 6.00 -8.39 1.77
N HIS A 122 5.64 -7.30 1.10
CA HIS A 122 5.70 -5.95 1.65
C HIS A 122 4.59 -5.07 1.08
N TYR A 123 4.01 -4.19 1.90
CA TYR A 123 2.94 -3.28 1.45
C TYR A 123 3.46 -1.87 1.18
N VAL A 124 3.18 -1.35 0.00
CA VAL A 124 3.56 0.00 -0.44
C VAL A 124 2.34 0.80 -0.90
N LEU A 125 2.48 2.13 -0.97
CA LEU A 125 1.45 3.03 -1.50
C LEU A 125 1.80 3.52 -2.90
N MET A 126 1.05 3.14 -3.93
CA MET A 126 1.12 3.75 -5.25
C MET A 126 0.26 5.03 -5.29
N THR A 127 0.83 6.12 -5.78
CA THR A 127 0.21 7.46 -5.75
C THR A 127 0.02 8.11 -7.12
N GLY A 128 0.50 7.45 -8.17
CA GLY A 128 0.23 7.87 -9.54
C GLY A 128 1.01 7.05 -10.56
N GLU A 129 0.75 7.34 -11.82
CA GLU A 129 1.45 6.76 -12.95
C GLU A 129 1.76 7.87 -13.97
N LYS A 130 2.93 7.81 -14.59
CA LYS A 130 3.33 8.72 -15.67
C LYS A 130 4.34 8.04 -16.59
N ASP A 131 4.13 8.09 -17.91
CA ASP A 131 5.07 7.60 -18.92
C ASP A 131 5.57 6.16 -18.64
N ASP A 132 4.61 5.23 -18.44
CA ASP A 132 4.83 3.81 -18.08
C ASP A 132 5.67 3.63 -16.81
N THR A 133 5.57 4.59 -15.89
CA THR A 133 6.30 4.60 -14.63
C THR A 133 5.33 4.85 -13.49
N VAL A 134 5.23 3.86 -12.59
CA VAL A 134 4.44 3.94 -11.37
C VAL A 134 5.24 4.70 -10.32
N ARG A 135 4.58 5.64 -9.66
CA ARG A 135 5.09 6.36 -8.48
C ARG A 135 4.54 5.71 -7.24
N LEU A 136 5.43 5.25 -6.36
CA LEU A 136 5.05 4.65 -5.09
C LEU A 136 5.87 5.19 -3.92
N PHE A 137 5.25 5.15 -2.74
CA PHE A 137 5.89 5.40 -1.47
C PHE A 137 6.09 4.07 -0.77
N ASP A 138 7.35 3.66 -0.67
CA ASP A 138 7.79 2.55 0.14
C ASP A 138 8.04 3.03 1.59
N PRO A 139 7.31 2.53 2.60
CA PRO A 139 7.55 2.91 3.99
C PRO A 139 8.85 2.32 4.56
N TYR A 140 9.51 1.39 3.88
CA TYR A 140 10.77 0.80 4.28
C TYR A 140 11.95 1.58 3.67
N ILE A 141 12.81 2.14 4.51
CA ILE A 141 14.06 2.75 4.03
C ILE A 141 15.14 1.65 4.02
N PRO A 142 15.67 1.28 2.84
CA PRO A 142 16.73 0.29 2.81
C PRO A 142 18.02 0.86 3.41
N GLU A 143 18.77 0.04 4.16
CA GLU A 143 20.05 0.44 4.76
C GLU A 143 21.08 0.87 3.72
N LYS A 144 20.97 0.32 2.51
CA LYS A 144 21.81 0.64 1.36
C LYS A 144 20.94 1.06 0.19
N PRO A 145 21.36 2.05 -0.61
CA PRO A 145 20.67 2.38 -1.84
C PRO A 145 20.51 1.15 -2.73
N TYR A 146 19.26 0.81 -3.06
CA TYR A 146 18.96 -0.20 -4.07
C TYR A 146 19.09 0.44 -5.45
N HIS A 147 19.83 -0.20 -6.34
CA HIS A 147 20.07 0.28 -7.70
C HIS A 147 19.73 -0.83 -8.70
N HIS A 148 18.67 -0.62 -9.48
CA HIS A 148 18.29 -1.48 -10.59
C HIS A 148 17.80 -0.62 -11.76
N GLU A 149 18.05 -1.07 -12.99
CA GLU A 149 17.52 -0.42 -14.19
C GLU A 149 15.97 -0.43 -14.15
N GLY A 150 15.35 0.72 -14.36
CA GLY A 150 13.89 0.85 -14.27
C GLY A 150 13.35 1.17 -12.87
N VAL A 151 14.22 1.34 -11.86
CA VAL A 151 13.85 1.81 -10.54
C VAL A 151 14.69 3.01 -10.11
N THR A 152 14.04 4.05 -9.59
CA THR A 152 14.70 5.25 -9.07
C THR A 152 14.17 5.61 -7.69
N TRP A 153 15.07 5.80 -6.71
CA TRP A 153 14.72 6.29 -5.38
C TRP A 153 14.93 7.81 -5.27
N THR A 154 14.06 8.51 -4.54
CA THR A 154 14.16 9.96 -4.27
C THR A 154 13.56 10.32 -2.91
N TYR A 155 13.99 11.44 -2.33
CA TYR A 155 13.43 12.02 -1.10
C TYR A 155 12.72 13.35 -1.34
N ASP A 156 12.65 13.81 -2.59
CA ASP A 156 12.17 15.15 -2.95
C ASP A 156 10.64 15.29 -2.90
N HIS A 157 9.93 14.18 -2.76
CA HIS A 157 8.47 14.12 -2.84
C HIS A 157 7.82 13.57 -1.55
N PRO A 158 8.05 14.21 -0.39
CA PRO A 158 7.67 13.69 0.93
C PRO A 158 6.15 13.53 1.13
N HIS A 159 5.33 14.08 0.23
CA HIS A 159 3.87 13.99 0.29
C HIS A 159 3.26 13.05 -0.75
N SER A 160 4.07 12.34 -1.56
CA SER A 160 3.55 11.51 -2.65
C SER A 160 4.31 10.22 -2.91
N TYR A 161 5.63 10.24 -3.11
CA TYR A 161 6.37 9.03 -3.49
C TYR A 161 7.85 9.15 -3.12
N ASN A 162 8.53 8.02 -2.99
CA ASN A 162 9.98 7.94 -2.82
C ASN A 162 10.62 6.92 -3.78
N VAL A 163 9.82 6.21 -4.56
CA VAL A 163 10.26 5.29 -5.61
C VAL A 163 9.47 5.54 -6.89
N GLU A 164 10.17 5.53 -8.02
CA GLU A 164 9.60 5.41 -9.36
C GLU A 164 10.01 4.06 -9.95
N VAL A 165 9.05 3.27 -10.41
CA VAL A 165 9.24 1.89 -10.91
C VAL A 165 8.58 1.76 -12.29
N LYS A 166 9.27 1.17 -13.26
CA LYS A 166 8.66 0.89 -14.58
C LYS A 166 7.50 -0.09 -14.46
N ALA A 167 6.41 0.16 -15.20
CA ALA A 167 5.19 -0.65 -15.17
C ALA A 167 5.46 -2.14 -15.46
N ASP A 168 6.12 -2.44 -16.58
CA ASP A 168 6.54 -3.80 -16.96
C ASP A 168 7.48 -4.47 -15.93
N TYR A 169 8.24 -3.67 -15.18
CA TYR A 169 9.10 -4.18 -14.12
C TYR A 169 8.27 -4.57 -12.89
N MET A 170 7.29 -3.75 -12.53
CA MET A 170 6.36 -4.03 -11.43
C MET A 170 5.49 -5.26 -11.71
N ASP A 171 5.08 -5.48 -12.97
CA ASP A 171 4.21 -6.59 -13.37
C ASP A 171 4.86 -7.99 -13.36
N ARG A 172 6.16 -8.07 -13.11
CA ARG A 172 6.92 -9.32 -13.11
C ARG A 172 6.39 -10.33 -12.09
N ASN A 173 6.49 -11.60 -12.47
CA ASN A 173 6.12 -12.75 -11.66
C ASN A 173 7.39 -13.39 -11.06
N ASP A 174 8.09 -12.62 -10.22
CA ASP A 174 9.37 -13.00 -9.61
C ASP A 174 9.45 -12.52 -8.14
N THR A 175 10.66 -12.44 -7.58
CA THR A 175 10.87 -11.93 -6.21
C THR A 175 11.76 -10.69 -6.19
N GLU A 176 11.91 -10.01 -7.33
CA GLU A 176 12.70 -8.78 -7.42
C GLU A 176 12.01 -7.64 -6.66
N TRP A 177 12.81 -6.72 -6.12
CA TRP A 177 12.27 -5.62 -5.32
C TRP A 177 11.27 -4.81 -6.13
N TRP A 178 10.14 -4.47 -5.50
CA TRP A 178 8.94 -3.81 -6.03
C TRP A 178 8.19 -4.53 -7.15
N SER A 179 8.53 -5.78 -7.51
CA SER A 179 7.61 -6.56 -8.33
C SER A 179 6.37 -6.96 -7.53
N PHE A 180 5.23 -7.15 -8.20
CA PHE A 180 4.01 -7.65 -7.55
C PHE A 180 4.14 -9.07 -7.02
N GLY A 181 5.22 -9.78 -7.36
CA GLY A 181 5.43 -11.13 -6.90
C GLY A 181 4.61 -12.16 -7.65
N LYS A 182 4.44 -13.33 -7.00
CA LYS A 182 3.69 -14.45 -7.54
C LYS A 182 2.25 -14.08 -7.85
N MET A 183 1.79 -14.43 -9.04
CA MET A 183 0.47 -14.06 -9.54
C MET A 183 -0.71 -14.48 -8.65
N ASP A 184 -0.64 -15.59 -7.93
CA ASP A 184 -1.70 -16.13 -7.05
C ASP A 184 -1.59 -15.64 -5.59
N GLU A 185 -0.63 -14.77 -5.30
CA GLU A 185 -0.43 -14.18 -3.99
C GLU A 185 -0.63 -12.66 -4.03
N ARG A 186 -1.02 -12.07 -5.16
CA ARG A 186 -1.11 -10.61 -5.31
C ARG A 186 -2.38 -10.06 -4.69
N ILE A 187 -2.27 -8.89 -4.07
CA ILE A 187 -3.40 -8.13 -3.53
C ILE A 187 -3.14 -6.63 -3.67
N ALA A 188 -4.18 -5.90 -4.03
CA ALA A 188 -4.17 -4.45 -4.05
C ALA A 188 -5.52 -3.89 -3.54
N LEU A 189 -5.44 -2.90 -2.65
CA LEU A 189 -6.57 -2.08 -2.24
C LEU A 189 -6.56 -0.79 -3.07
N VAL A 190 -7.59 -0.62 -3.89
CA VAL A 190 -7.72 0.48 -4.84
C VAL A 190 -8.69 1.51 -4.28
N PHE A 191 -8.16 2.66 -3.84
CA PHE A 191 -8.95 3.77 -3.34
C PHE A 191 -9.35 4.67 -4.50
N ASN A 192 -10.62 4.64 -4.88
CA ASN A 192 -11.18 5.47 -5.93
C ASN A 192 -11.97 6.63 -5.33
N ARG A 193 -11.91 7.78 -6.00
CA ARG A 193 -12.74 8.93 -5.65
C ARG A 193 -14.12 8.77 -6.30
N ASP A 194 -15.17 8.97 -5.51
CA ASP A 194 -16.53 9.01 -6.05
C ASP A 194 -16.68 10.21 -7.00
N ALA A 195 -17.43 10.00 -8.09
CA ALA A 195 -17.68 11.02 -9.12
C ALA A 195 -18.55 12.18 -8.63
#